data_AF-A0AAD9UIZ6-F1
#
_entry.id   AF-A0AAD9UIZ6-F1
#
_cell.length_a   1.000
_cell.length_b   1.000
_cell.length_c   1.000
_cell.angle_alpha   90.00
_cell.angle_beta   90.00
_cell.angle_gamma   90.00
#
_symmetry.space_group_name_H-M   'P 1'
#
loop_
_entity.id
_entity.type
_entity.pdbx_description
1 polymer ?
#
loop_
_entity_poly.entity_id
_entity_poly.type
_entity_poly.pdbx_seq_one_letter_code
_entity_poly.pdbx_strand_id
1 'polypeptide(L)'
;MIIGAVILLILGMVQVGGWEALTYKYHRAVSQSTMSLLLNGTRPSCGLPPKNAWNMLRQPLDEEMPWAGFIFGQTTSSLWYWCADQMMVQRLLAAKSLSHAQGGCLFCGYLKVVPFFAMVIPGMIARVLYPDEIACSTPEDCMRICESAHSCSNLAYPKLVLGVMPSGLRGFMIAVMLSATMSDLSSTFNSASTIFTMDLYKHIRKRATLRELMIVGRTSVVVVVAVGVGLIPVIQMAQGNQIYTYIQAITNNFSPPIAAVYLVALLWSRANEQVRLSLVCLLHVALPRQTVNRHVCILCPRYAVFISYRIPSVG
;
A
#
# COMPACT_ATOMS: atom_id res chain seq x y z
N MET A 1 15.09 12.24 -2.89
CA MET A 1 14.35 11.16 -3.59
C MET A 1 13.78 11.62 -4.94
N ILE A 2 13.00 12.72 -4.99
CA ILE A 2 12.37 13.20 -6.25
C ILE A 2 13.40 13.44 -7.36
N ILE A 3 14.48 14.18 -7.09
CA ILE A 3 15.54 14.44 -8.08
C ILE A 3 16.13 13.12 -8.61
N GLY A 4 16.44 12.18 -7.72
CA GLY A 4 16.96 10.86 -8.09
C GLY A 4 15.97 10.07 -8.96
N ALA A 5 14.67 10.13 -8.66
CA ALA A 5 13.65 9.49 -9.47
C ALA A 5 13.50 10.13 -10.87
N VAL A 6 13.65 11.46 -10.97
CA VAL A 6 13.66 12.17 -12.26
C VAL A 6 14.89 11.78 -13.09
N ILE A 7 16.08 11.74 -12.48
CA ILE A 7 17.30 11.28 -13.15
C ILE A 7 17.15 9.83 -13.64
N LEU A 8 16.63 8.95 -12.78
CA LEU A 8 16.38 7.55 -13.13
C LEU A 8 15.41 7.43 -14.30
N LEU A 9 14.33 8.22 -14.31
CA LEU A 9 13.37 8.25 -15.40
C LEU A 9 14.04 8.69 -16.71
N ILE A 10 14.82 9.76 -16.70
CA ILE A 10 15.51 10.27 -17.90
C ILE A 10 16.49 9.21 -18.43
N LEU A 11 17.35 8.67 -17.58
CA LEU A 11 18.32 7.65 -17.98
C LEU A 11 17.63 6.38 -18.48
N GLY A 12 16.56 5.95 -17.81
CA GLY A 12 15.77 4.79 -18.24
C GLY A 12 15.10 5.01 -19.60
N MET A 13 14.57 6.20 -19.86
CA MET A 13 13.96 6.57 -21.14
C MET A 13 14.99 6.59 -22.27
N VAL A 14 16.20 7.09 -22.01
CA VAL A 14 17.31 7.06 -22.97
C VAL A 14 17.71 5.62 -23.29
N GLN A 15 17.82 4.76 -22.27
CA GLN A 15 18.20 3.35 -22.45
C GLN A 15 17.18 2.56 -23.29
N VAL A 16 15.88 2.85 -23.11
CA VAL A 16 14.80 2.17 -23.87
C VAL A 16 14.72 2.66 -25.32
N GLY A 17 15.15 3.91 -25.59
CA GLY A 17 15.05 4.55 -26.90
C GLY A 17 13.82 5.46 -27.05
N GLY A 18 13.32 6.05 -25.96
CA GLY A 18 12.20 6.98 -25.96
C GLY A 18 10.82 6.34 -25.73
N TRP A 19 9.78 7.18 -25.80
CA TRP A 19 8.40 6.78 -25.46
C TRP A 19 7.79 5.79 -26.44
N GLU A 20 7.97 5.98 -27.74
CA GLU A 20 7.47 5.07 -28.77
C GLU A 20 8.13 3.69 -28.66
N ALA A 21 9.44 3.66 -28.38
CA ALA A 21 10.14 2.41 -28.15
C ALA A 21 9.63 1.71 -26.88
N LEU A 22 9.29 2.47 -25.82
CA LEU A 22 8.74 1.91 -24.59
C LEU A 22 7.38 1.25 -24.83
N THR A 23 6.45 1.93 -25.50
CA THR A 23 5.10 1.39 -25.77
C THR A 23 5.15 0.14 -26.64
N TYR A 24 6.03 0.13 -27.64
CA TYR A 24 6.24 -1.00 -28.54
C TYR A 24 6.93 -2.19 -27.84
N LYS A 25 8.05 -1.94 -27.14
CA LYS A 25 8.84 -3.00 -26.48
C LYS A 25 8.13 -3.58 -25.26
N TYR A 26 7.32 -2.80 -24.54
CA TYR A 26 6.61 -3.26 -23.34
C TYR A 26 5.70 -4.46 -23.60
N HIS A 27 4.95 -4.46 -24.70
CA HIS A 27 4.07 -5.58 -25.06
C HIS A 27 4.84 -6.86 -25.43
N ARG A 28 6.14 -6.74 -25.72
CA ARG A 28 7.03 -7.85 -26.07
C ARG A 28 8.01 -8.20 -24.96
N ALA A 29 7.93 -7.52 -23.82
CA ALA A 29 8.76 -7.78 -22.65
C ALA A 29 8.28 -9.03 -21.92
N VAL A 30 8.72 -10.18 -22.44
CA VAL A 30 8.42 -11.53 -21.96
C VAL A 30 9.75 -12.24 -21.70
N SER A 31 9.86 -12.98 -20.60
CA SER A 31 11.07 -13.74 -20.27
C SER A 31 11.29 -14.92 -21.22
N GLN A 32 12.54 -15.34 -21.37
CA GLN A 32 12.91 -16.50 -22.18
C GLN A 32 12.22 -17.78 -21.70
N SER A 33 12.09 -17.98 -20.38
CA SER A 33 11.36 -19.10 -19.79
C SER A 33 9.90 -19.10 -20.23
N THR A 34 9.22 -17.95 -20.16
CA THR A 34 7.84 -17.81 -20.65
C THR A 34 7.73 -18.07 -22.15
N MET A 35 8.69 -17.61 -22.94
CA MET A 35 8.71 -17.86 -24.39
C MET A 35 8.89 -19.35 -24.69
N SER A 36 9.75 -20.06 -23.95
CA SER A 36 9.94 -21.50 -24.09
C SER A 36 8.69 -22.31 -23.71
N LEU A 37 7.96 -21.88 -22.67
CA LEU A 37 6.68 -22.49 -22.27
C LEU A 37 5.62 -22.33 -23.36
N LEU A 38 5.55 -21.15 -23.99
CA LEU A 38 4.65 -20.89 -25.11
C LEU A 38 4.97 -21.74 -26.33
N LEU A 39 6.27 -21.93 -26.64
CA LEU A 39 6.73 -22.80 -27.72
C LEU A 39 6.41 -24.28 -27.46
N ASN A 40 6.45 -24.71 -26.20
CA ASN A 40 6.08 -26.06 -25.77
C ASN A 40 4.56 -26.28 -25.65
N GLY A 41 3.73 -25.28 -26.00
CA GLY A 41 2.27 -25.38 -25.97
C GLY A 41 1.65 -25.27 -24.57
N THR A 42 2.45 -25.01 -23.54
CA THR A 42 1.97 -24.78 -22.17
C THR A 42 1.60 -23.30 -21.97
N ARG A 43 0.41 -23.04 -21.44
CA ARG A 43 -0.01 -21.66 -21.13
C ARG A 43 0.62 -21.20 -19.81
N PRO A 44 1.45 -20.16 -19.80
CA PRO A 44 2.02 -19.64 -18.56
C PRO A 44 0.92 -19.02 -17.70
N SER A 45 0.93 -19.32 -16.40
CA SER A 45 -0.05 -18.77 -15.44
C SER A 45 0.19 -17.28 -15.16
N CYS A 46 1.40 -16.77 -15.39
CA CYS A 46 1.81 -15.40 -15.15
C CYS A 46 2.96 -15.01 -16.11
N GLY A 47 3.40 -13.74 -16.06
CA GLY A 47 4.57 -13.27 -16.83
C GLY A 47 4.24 -12.62 -18.18
N LEU A 48 2.99 -12.62 -18.63
CA LEU A 48 2.56 -11.87 -19.83
C LEU A 48 2.18 -10.43 -19.48
N PRO A 49 2.58 -9.43 -20.30
CA PRO A 49 2.12 -8.06 -20.13
C PRO A 49 0.60 -7.95 -20.43
N PRO A 50 -0.18 -7.21 -19.62
CA PRO A 50 -1.60 -7.04 -19.87
C PRO A 50 -1.82 -6.26 -21.18
N LYS A 51 -2.78 -6.72 -22.00
CA LYS A 51 -3.14 -6.06 -23.28
C LYS A 51 -3.64 -4.62 -23.09
N ASN A 52 -4.22 -4.33 -21.92
CA ASN A 52 -4.80 -3.04 -21.56
C ASN A 52 -3.84 -2.18 -20.73
N ALA A 53 -2.52 -2.43 -20.77
CA ALA A 53 -1.55 -1.75 -19.90
C ALA A 53 -1.57 -0.22 -19.98
N TRP A 54 -1.91 0.33 -21.14
CA TRP A 54 -1.92 1.78 -21.40
C TRP A 54 -3.29 2.42 -21.17
N ASN A 55 -4.32 1.63 -20.86
CA ASN A 55 -5.65 2.14 -20.55
C ASN A 55 -5.73 2.43 -19.04
N MET A 56 -5.64 3.71 -18.68
CA MET A 56 -5.65 4.14 -17.28
C MET A 56 -6.99 3.88 -16.59
N LEU A 57 -8.11 4.16 -17.28
CA LEU A 57 -9.45 3.76 -16.87
C LEU A 57 -9.87 2.57 -17.73
N ARG A 58 -10.04 1.41 -17.09
CA ARG A 58 -10.47 0.19 -17.78
C ARG A 58 -11.97 0.20 -18.06
N GLN A 59 -12.42 -0.75 -18.89
CA GLN A 59 -13.83 -0.88 -19.22
C GLN A 59 -14.67 -1.24 -17.98
N PRO A 60 -15.96 -0.84 -17.92
CA PRO A 60 -16.81 -1.11 -16.75
C PRO A 60 -17.05 -2.60 -16.46
N LEU A 61 -16.84 -3.47 -17.45
CA LEU A 61 -16.98 -4.94 -17.35
C LEU A 61 -15.62 -5.66 -17.23
N ASP A 62 -14.52 -4.93 -17.04
CA ASP A 62 -13.21 -5.54 -16.85
C ASP A 62 -13.19 -6.35 -15.55
N GLU A 63 -12.73 -7.59 -15.64
CA GLU A 63 -12.80 -8.57 -14.55
C GLU A 63 -11.86 -8.23 -13.37
N GLU A 64 -10.77 -7.50 -13.63
CA GLU A 64 -9.79 -7.18 -12.60
C GLU A 64 -10.05 -5.83 -11.93
N MET A 65 -10.31 -4.78 -12.72
CA MET A 65 -10.39 -3.41 -12.19
C MET A 65 -11.35 -2.53 -13.01
N PRO A 66 -12.67 -2.66 -12.84
CA PRO A 66 -13.64 -1.82 -13.54
C PRO A 66 -13.53 -0.37 -13.08
N TRP A 67 -13.63 0.61 -13.99
CA TRP A 67 -13.45 2.03 -13.65
C TRP A 67 -14.43 2.52 -12.58
N ALA A 68 -15.67 2.03 -12.57
CA ALA A 68 -16.65 2.41 -11.57
C ALA A 68 -16.23 1.91 -10.19
N GLY A 69 -15.81 0.65 -10.09
CA GLY A 69 -15.26 0.08 -8.86
C GLY A 69 -14.02 0.83 -8.38
N PHE A 70 -13.14 1.23 -9.30
CA PHE A 70 -11.98 2.06 -8.99
C PHE A 70 -12.40 3.42 -8.42
N ILE A 71 -13.27 4.18 -9.08
CA ILE A 71 -13.66 5.52 -8.61
C ILE A 71 -14.37 5.45 -7.26
N PHE A 72 -15.38 4.60 -7.10
CA PHE A 72 -16.14 4.52 -5.85
C PHE A 72 -15.32 3.90 -4.72
N GLY A 73 -14.60 2.79 -4.98
CA GLY A 73 -13.76 2.12 -3.99
C GLY A 73 -12.57 2.96 -3.56
N GLN A 74 -11.83 3.52 -4.53
CA GLN A 74 -10.66 4.36 -4.23
C GLN A 74 -11.03 5.66 -3.53
N THR A 75 -12.22 6.24 -3.81
CA THR A 75 -12.68 7.46 -3.10
C THR A 75 -12.86 7.19 -1.61
N THR A 76 -13.52 6.09 -1.25
CA THR A 76 -13.69 5.72 0.16
C THR A 76 -12.35 5.41 0.83
N SER A 77 -11.44 4.70 0.15
CA SER A 77 -10.08 4.46 0.66
C SER A 77 -9.23 5.71 0.78
N SER A 78 -9.44 6.69 -0.09
CA SER A 78 -8.76 7.98 0.01
C SER A 78 -9.28 8.79 1.21
N LEU A 79 -10.59 8.81 1.46
CA LEU A 79 -11.16 9.48 2.63
C LEU A 79 -10.60 8.90 3.93
N TRP A 80 -10.55 7.57 4.05
CA TRP A 80 -9.92 6.92 5.20
C TRP A 80 -8.46 7.33 5.35
N TYR A 81 -7.66 7.17 4.29
CA TYR A 81 -6.21 7.43 4.34
C TYR A 81 -5.87 8.89 4.66
N TRP A 82 -6.62 9.86 4.12
CA TRP A 82 -6.29 11.28 4.31
C TRP A 82 -6.93 11.90 5.54
N CYS A 83 -8.09 11.42 5.98
CA CYS A 83 -8.86 12.07 7.05
C CYS A 83 -8.90 11.27 8.35
N ALA A 84 -8.73 9.94 8.30
CA ALA A 84 -8.82 9.07 9.47
C ALA A 84 -7.48 8.44 9.86
N ASP A 85 -6.51 8.32 8.93
CA ASP A 85 -5.18 7.80 9.27
C ASP A 85 -4.45 8.78 10.19
N GLN A 86 -4.04 8.27 11.35
CA GLN A 86 -3.37 9.03 12.39
C GLN A 86 -2.07 9.66 11.89
N MET A 87 -1.39 9.01 10.96
CA MET A 87 -0.18 9.53 10.31
C MET A 87 -0.39 10.89 9.66
N MET A 88 -1.50 11.04 8.94
CA MET A 88 -1.84 12.24 8.20
C MET A 88 -2.45 13.30 9.11
N VAL A 89 -3.35 12.89 10.02
CA VAL A 89 -3.99 13.80 10.98
C VAL A 89 -2.94 14.49 11.86
N GLN A 90 -1.94 13.76 12.35
CA GLN A 90 -0.88 14.34 13.18
C GLN A 90 -0.07 15.42 12.44
N ARG A 91 0.17 15.25 11.13
CA ARG A 91 0.87 16.26 10.31
C ARG A 91 0.06 17.55 10.18
N LEU A 92 -1.27 17.46 10.10
CA LEU A 92 -2.15 18.63 10.04
C LEU A 92 -2.24 19.34 11.39
N LEU A 93 -2.30 18.59 12.50
CA LEU A 93 -2.34 19.16 13.85
C LEU A 93 -1.03 19.86 14.25
N ALA A 94 0.09 19.46 13.65
CA ALA A 94 1.39 20.12 13.84
C ALA A 94 1.55 21.42 13.03
N ALA A 95 0.58 21.77 12.18
CA ALA A 95 0.64 22.99 11.37
C ALA A 95 0.46 24.26 12.22
N LYS A 96 1.19 25.33 11.87
CA LYS A 96 1.18 26.60 12.60
C LYS A 96 -0.16 27.34 12.53
N SER A 97 -0.88 27.22 11.42
CA SER A 97 -2.19 27.83 11.23
C SER A 97 -3.04 27.01 10.28
N LEU A 98 -4.36 27.23 10.31
CA LEU A 98 -5.31 26.58 9.40
C LEU A 98 -4.99 26.87 7.93
N SER A 99 -4.59 28.11 7.59
CA SER A 99 -4.19 28.48 6.23
C SER A 99 -2.95 27.71 5.74
N HIS A 100 -1.95 27.48 6.61
CA HIS A 100 -0.79 26.66 6.28
C HIS A 100 -1.17 25.19 6.11
N ALA A 101 -2.09 24.66 6.95
CA ALA A 101 -2.59 23.30 6.80
C ALA A 101 -3.34 23.10 5.48
N GLN A 102 -4.24 24.02 5.12
CA GLN A 102 -4.99 23.99 3.86
C GLN A 102 -4.07 24.12 2.64
N GLY A 103 -3.13 25.07 2.67
CA GLY A 103 -2.12 25.24 1.62
C GLY A 103 -1.25 23.99 1.46
N GLY A 104 -0.84 23.37 2.57
CA GLY A 104 -0.10 22.10 2.58
C GLY A 104 -0.90 20.94 1.97
N CYS A 105 -2.19 20.82 2.29
CA CYS A 105 -3.07 19.82 1.69
C CYS A 105 -3.21 20.00 0.17
N LEU A 106 -3.45 21.22 -0.30
CA LEU A 106 -3.56 21.53 -1.74
C LEU A 106 -2.25 21.22 -2.48
N PHE A 107 -1.12 21.64 -1.90
CA PHE A 107 0.19 21.36 -2.46
C PHE A 107 0.49 19.86 -2.51
N CYS A 108 0.14 19.11 -1.45
CA CYS A 108 0.26 17.66 -1.44
C CYS A 108 -0.60 17.00 -2.53
N GLY A 109 -1.84 17.48 -2.74
CA GLY A 109 -2.71 17.03 -3.82
C GLY A 109 -2.08 17.21 -5.19
N TYR A 110 -1.46 18.37 -5.44
CA TYR A 110 -0.72 18.62 -6.68
C TYR A 110 0.48 17.68 -6.86
N LEU A 111 1.28 17.47 -5.80
CA LEU A 111 2.45 16.59 -5.84
C LEU A 111 2.11 15.10 -6.05
N LYS A 112 0.86 14.67 -5.81
CA LYS A 112 0.43 13.27 -6.00
C LYS A 112 0.38 12.82 -7.47
N VAL A 113 0.49 13.74 -8.41
CA VAL A 113 0.68 13.39 -9.84
C VAL A 113 2.10 12.88 -10.11
N VAL A 114 3.09 13.29 -9.30
CA VAL A 114 4.51 12.97 -9.51
C VAL A 114 4.83 11.47 -9.42
N PRO A 115 4.32 10.68 -8.43
CA PRO A 115 4.58 9.24 -8.35
C PRO A 115 4.24 8.45 -9.62
N PHE A 116 3.28 8.89 -10.43
CA PHE A 116 3.01 8.25 -11.71
C PHE A 116 4.26 8.26 -12.62
N PHE A 117 4.87 9.43 -12.80
CA PHE A 117 6.08 9.56 -13.61
C PHE A 117 7.32 9.01 -12.90
N ALA A 118 7.40 9.19 -11.58
CA ALA A 118 8.60 8.87 -10.79
C ALA A 118 8.69 7.39 -10.35
N MET A 119 7.59 6.63 -10.37
CA MET A 119 7.55 5.23 -9.92
C MET A 119 6.94 4.28 -10.97
N VAL A 120 5.79 4.63 -11.56
CA VAL A 120 5.08 3.72 -12.48
C VAL A 120 5.86 3.55 -13.79
N ILE A 121 6.25 4.65 -14.43
CA ILE A 121 7.00 4.59 -15.70
C ILE A 121 8.36 3.87 -15.53
N PRO A 122 9.19 4.16 -14.50
CA PRO A 122 10.39 3.39 -14.20
C PRO A 122 10.11 1.89 -14.01
N GLY A 123 9.00 1.52 -13.35
CA GLY A 123 8.61 0.11 -13.23
C GLY A 123 8.35 -0.57 -14.59
N MET A 124 7.72 0.15 -15.53
CA MET A 124 7.50 -0.35 -16.89
C MET A 124 8.80 -0.46 -17.69
N ILE A 125 9.69 0.53 -17.56
CA ILE A 125 11.03 0.53 -18.16
C ILE A 125 11.85 -0.66 -17.65
N ALA A 126 11.82 -0.92 -16.33
CA ALA A 126 12.54 -2.02 -15.73
C ALA A 126 12.12 -3.36 -16.34
N ARG A 127 10.81 -3.58 -16.54
CA ARG A 127 10.28 -4.79 -17.18
C ARG A 127 10.80 -4.97 -18.61
N VAL A 128 10.95 -3.88 -19.37
CA VAL A 128 11.48 -3.92 -20.75
C VAL A 128 12.97 -4.24 -20.78
N LEU A 129 13.74 -3.70 -19.84
CA LEU A 129 15.20 -3.88 -19.81
C LEU A 129 15.62 -5.21 -19.16
N TYR A 130 14.84 -5.72 -18.20
CA TYR A 130 15.16 -6.92 -17.42
C TYR A 130 13.98 -7.91 -17.37
N PRO A 131 13.49 -8.41 -18.53
CA PRO A 131 12.32 -9.28 -18.57
C PRO A 131 12.55 -10.63 -17.87
N ASP A 132 13.75 -11.20 -17.95
CA ASP A 132 14.06 -12.52 -17.37
C ASP A 132 14.04 -12.53 -15.84
N GLU A 133 14.34 -11.38 -15.21
CA GLU A 133 14.34 -11.26 -13.76
C GLU A 133 12.99 -10.79 -13.19
N ILE A 134 12.29 -9.91 -13.91
CA ILE A 134 11.06 -9.28 -13.41
C ILE A 134 9.81 -10.05 -13.84
N ALA A 135 9.81 -10.63 -15.04
CA ALA A 135 8.69 -11.35 -15.64
C ALA A 135 8.91 -12.87 -15.64
N CYS A 136 9.44 -13.41 -14.53
CA CYS A 136 9.53 -14.85 -14.32
C CYS A 136 8.12 -15.48 -14.34
N SER A 137 7.99 -16.67 -14.94
CA SER A 137 6.73 -17.43 -15.04
C SER A 137 6.79 -18.79 -14.34
N THR A 138 7.99 -19.32 -14.14
CA THR A 138 8.30 -20.59 -13.46
C THR A 138 8.59 -20.32 -11.98
N PRO A 139 7.93 -21.05 -11.06
CA PRO A 139 8.08 -20.81 -9.62
C PRO A 139 9.52 -21.08 -9.13
N GLU A 140 10.24 -22.01 -9.75
CA GLU A 140 11.63 -22.32 -9.41
C GLU A 140 12.58 -21.16 -9.75
N ASP A 141 12.42 -20.55 -10.93
CA ASP A 141 13.22 -19.40 -11.33
C ASP A 141 12.88 -18.17 -10.50
N CYS A 142 11.59 -17.94 -10.22
CA CYS A 142 11.15 -16.84 -9.36
C CYS A 142 11.72 -16.99 -7.94
N MET A 143 11.70 -18.20 -7.37
CA MET A 143 12.28 -18.47 -6.04
C MET A 143 13.78 -18.20 -6.00
N ARG A 144 14.52 -18.53 -7.06
CA ARG A 144 15.97 -18.29 -7.15
C ARG A 144 16.32 -16.80 -7.21
N ILE A 145 15.47 -15.98 -7.83
CA ILE A 145 15.76 -14.57 -8.12
C ILE A 145 15.25 -13.65 -7.00
N CYS A 146 14.04 -13.88 -6.51
CA CYS A 146 13.35 -12.95 -5.61
C CYS A 146 12.75 -13.59 -4.35
N GLU A 147 13.13 -14.83 -4.04
CA GLU A 147 12.65 -15.56 -2.85
C GLU A 147 11.12 -15.62 -2.74
N SER A 148 10.44 -15.57 -3.89
CA SER A 148 8.98 -15.63 -4.00
C SER A 148 8.59 -16.52 -5.17
N ALA A 149 7.65 -17.44 -4.94
CA ALA A 149 7.19 -18.38 -5.96
C ALA A 149 6.24 -17.76 -6.99
N HIS A 150 5.74 -16.54 -6.76
CA HIS A 150 4.63 -15.99 -7.52
C HIS A 150 4.98 -14.80 -8.42
N SER A 151 5.78 -13.84 -7.96
CA SER A 151 6.15 -12.66 -8.77
C SER A 151 7.34 -11.88 -8.22
N CYS A 152 8.26 -11.49 -9.12
CA CYS A 152 9.40 -10.62 -8.81
C CYS A 152 9.13 -9.12 -9.13
N SER A 153 7.86 -8.71 -9.25
CA SER A 153 7.50 -7.32 -9.61
C SER A 153 8.07 -6.26 -8.66
N ASN A 154 8.23 -6.58 -7.37
CA ASN A 154 8.73 -5.64 -6.36
C ASN A 154 10.22 -5.28 -6.57
N LEU A 155 10.98 -6.14 -7.26
CA LEU A 155 12.39 -5.92 -7.55
C LEU A 155 12.62 -4.94 -8.72
N ALA A 156 11.57 -4.59 -9.48
CA ALA A 156 11.67 -3.77 -10.68
C ALA A 156 12.38 -2.43 -10.45
N TYR A 157 11.97 -1.68 -9.41
CA TYR A 157 12.54 -0.36 -9.14
C TYR A 157 14.00 -0.43 -8.64
N PRO A 158 14.34 -1.25 -7.62
CA PRO A 158 15.74 -1.43 -7.23
C PRO A 158 16.63 -1.94 -8.36
N LYS A 159 16.15 -2.89 -9.17
CA LYS A 159 16.92 -3.43 -10.30
C LYS A 159 17.27 -2.37 -11.32
N LEU A 160 16.30 -1.51 -11.65
CA LEU A 160 16.54 -0.39 -12.57
C LEU A 160 17.57 0.59 -12.03
N VAL A 161 17.49 0.93 -10.73
CA VAL A 161 18.48 1.79 -10.07
C VAL A 161 19.88 1.18 -10.18
N LEU A 162 20.01 -0.12 -9.93
CA LEU A 162 21.30 -0.81 -9.96
C LEU A 162 21.89 -0.94 -11.38
N GLY A 163 21.02 -1.08 -12.38
CA GLY A 163 21.41 -1.35 -13.76
C GLY A 163 21.60 -0.13 -14.65
N VAL A 164 20.92 0.99 -14.37
CA VAL A 164 20.94 2.19 -15.23
C VAL A 164 21.74 3.34 -14.63
N MET A 165 21.86 3.44 -13.30
CA MET A 165 22.55 4.58 -12.69
C MET A 165 24.07 4.42 -12.67
N PRO A 166 24.83 5.50 -12.93
CA PRO A 166 26.29 5.45 -12.90
C PRO A 166 26.82 5.24 -11.47
N SER A 167 28.09 4.84 -11.39
CA SER A 167 28.82 4.73 -10.12
C SER A 167 28.79 6.06 -9.36
N GLY A 168 28.68 6.00 -8.04
CA GLY A 168 28.40 7.16 -7.19
C GLY A 168 26.90 7.44 -7.01
N LEU A 169 26.21 7.85 -8.08
CA LEU A 169 24.75 8.15 -8.03
C LEU A 169 23.92 6.93 -7.60
N ARG A 170 24.31 5.73 -8.04
CA ARG A 170 23.69 4.47 -7.59
C ARG A 170 23.73 4.31 -6.07
N GLY A 171 24.88 4.54 -5.45
CA GLY A 171 25.04 4.44 -3.99
C GLY A 171 24.24 5.50 -3.25
N PHE A 172 24.27 6.73 -3.76
CA PHE A 172 23.47 7.83 -3.21
C PHE A 172 21.97 7.52 -3.25
N MET A 173 21.46 6.95 -4.35
CA MET A 173 20.05 6.59 -4.45
C MET A 173 19.65 5.50 -3.47
N ILE A 174 20.46 4.45 -3.31
CA ILE A 174 20.18 3.38 -2.35
C ILE A 174 20.16 3.95 -0.92
N ALA A 175 21.10 4.82 -0.59
CA ALA A 175 21.12 5.51 0.71
C ALA A 175 19.87 6.37 0.94
N VAL A 176 19.43 7.12 -0.08
CA VAL A 176 18.20 7.93 -0.03
C VAL A 176 16.95 7.05 0.11
N MET A 177 16.89 5.90 -0.58
CA MET A 177 15.77 4.97 -0.46
C MET A 177 15.70 4.39 0.96
N LEU A 178 16.84 3.94 1.52
CA LEU A 178 16.91 3.46 2.90
C LEU A 178 16.51 4.57 3.89
N SER A 179 17.04 5.79 3.73
CA SER A 179 16.68 6.93 4.58
C SER A 179 15.19 7.27 4.51
N ALA A 180 14.58 7.24 3.32
CA ALA A 180 13.15 7.47 3.14
C ALA A 180 12.32 6.40 3.87
N THR A 181 12.68 5.12 3.72
CA THR A 181 11.99 4.03 4.43
C THR A 181 12.11 4.15 5.96
N MET A 182 13.27 4.57 6.48
CA MET A 182 13.45 4.79 7.92
C MET A 182 12.58 5.95 8.45
N SER A 183 12.44 7.02 7.65
CA SER A 183 11.55 8.15 7.99
C SER A 183 10.09 7.73 8.05
N ASP A 184 9.64 6.91 7.09
CA ASP A 184 8.26 6.42 7.05
C ASP A 184 8.00 5.45 8.22
N LEU A 185 8.91 4.49 8.46
CA LEU A 185 8.83 3.57 9.59
C LEU A 185 8.78 4.31 10.94
N SER A 186 9.66 5.30 11.14
CA SER A 186 9.65 6.11 12.36
C SER A 186 8.31 6.83 12.55
N SER A 187 7.71 7.31 11.47
CA SER A 187 6.43 8.00 11.51
C SER A 187 5.32 6.99 11.89
N THR A 188 5.26 5.83 11.23
CA THR A 188 4.28 4.75 11.51
C THR A 188 4.35 4.26 12.96
N PHE A 189 5.55 4.01 13.47
CA PHE A 189 5.71 3.55 14.86
C PHE A 189 5.32 4.62 15.88
N ASN A 190 5.60 5.90 15.60
CA ASN A 190 5.18 7.00 16.47
C ASN A 190 3.65 7.12 16.52
N SER A 191 2.96 7.03 15.39
CA SER A 191 1.49 7.11 15.40
C SER A 191 0.84 5.89 16.05
N ALA A 192 1.37 4.68 15.83
CA ALA A 192 0.92 3.47 16.53
C ALA A 192 1.11 3.58 18.06
N SER A 193 2.26 4.12 18.50
CA SER A 193 2.52 4.40 19.91
C SER A 193 1.55 5.41 20.50
N THR A 194 1.23 6.49 19.78
CA THR A 194 0.23 7.48 20.21
C THR A 194 -1.15 6.85 20.37
N ILE A 195 -1.61 6.03 19.41
CA ILE A 195 -2.89 5.32 19.52
C ILE A 195 -2.89 4.42 20.77
N PHE A 196 -1.83 3.63 20.95
CA PHE A 196 -1.74 2.73 22.11
C PHE A 196 -1.71 3.49 23.45
N THR A 197 -0.97 4.59 23.53
CA THR A 197 -0.80 5.34 24.78
C THR A 197 -2.01 6.22 25.11
N MET A 198 -2.51 6.97 24.14
CA MET A 198 -3.57 7.95 24.35
C MET A 198 -4.96 7.31 24.29
N ASP A 199 -5.19 6.36 23.39
CA ASP A 199 -6.53 5.82 23.18
C ASP A 199 -6.78 4.56 24.02
N LEU A 200 -5.77 3.71 24.21
CA LEU A 200 -5.90 2.48 25.01
C LEU A 200 -5.40 2.67 26.45
N TYR A 201 -4.14 3.08 26.64
CA TYR A 201 -3.52 3.07 27.97
C TYR A 201 -4.13 4.10 28.93
N LYS A 202 -4.39 5.34 28.48
CA LYS A 202 -5.09 6.34 29.30
C LYS A 202 -6.54 5.96 29.63
N HIS A 203 -7.20 5.20 28.77
CA HIS A 203 -8.54 4.71 29.05
C HIS A 203 -8.53 3.67 30.18
N ILE A 204 -7.59 2.73 30.15
CA ILE A 204 -7.38 1.72 31.19
C ILE A 204 -6.90 2.38 32.49
N ARG A 205 -5.95 3.31 32.40
CA ARG A 205 -5.35 4.00 33.55
C ARG A 205 -5.60 5.50 33.50
N LYS A 206 -6.75 5.89 34.08
CA LYS A 206 -7.26 7.28 34.07
C LYS A 206 -6.34 8.34 34.72
N ARG A 207 -5.42 7.93 35.61
CA ARG A 207 -4.44 8.82 36.28
C ARG A 207 -2.99 8.43 35.95
N ALA A 208 -2.67 8.34 34.65
CA ALA A 208 -1.29 8.11 34.21
C ALA A 208 -0.46 9.40 34.28
N THR A 209 0.77 9.30 34.76
CA THR A 209 1.72 10.45 34.75
C THR A 209 2.35 10.63 33.37
N LEU A 210 2.86 11.83 33.07
CA LEU A 210 3.53 12.09 31.77
C LEU A 210 4.76 11.20 31.56
N ARG A 211 5.54 10.92 32.62
CA ARG A 211 6.72 10.04 32.54
C ARG A 211 6.32 8.60 32.23
N GLU A 212 5.28 8.10 32.90
CA GLU A 212 4.72 6.77 32.65
C GLU A 212 4.25 6.65 31.21
N LEU A 213 3.53 7.64 30.68
CA LEU A 213 3.05 7.64 29.30
C LEU A 213 4.20 7.59 28.27
N MET A 214 5.30 8.32 28.51
CA MET A 214 6.47 8.30 27.64
C MET A 214 7.18 6.93 27.66
N ILE A 215 7.27 6.28 28.83
CA ILE A 215 7.87 4.95 28.95
C ILE A 215 7.00 3.93 28.21
N VAL A 216 5.68 3.96 28.44
CA VAL A 216 4.72 3.06 27.79
C VAL A 216 4.76 3.23 26.27
N GLY A 217 4.84 4.47 25.77
CA GLY A 217 4.97 4.74 24.34
C GLY A 217 6.25 4.18 23.73
N ARG A 218 7.40 4.32 24.41
CA ARG A 218 8.65 3.70 23.92
C ARG A 218 8.58 2.18 23.94
N THR A 219 7.98 1.59 24.98
CA THR A 219 7.82 0.13 25.06
C THR A 219 6.84 -0.40 24.01
N SER A 220 5.77 0.33 23.69
CA SER A 220 4.80 -0.10 22.68
C SER A 220 5.43 -0.13 21.28
N VAL A 221 6.32 0.82 20.94
CA VAL A 221 7.10 0.77 19.70
C VAL A 221 7.92 -0.51 19.61
N VAL A 222 8.66 -0.87 20.67
CA VAL A 222 9.48 -2.10 20.68
C VAL A 222 8.61 -3.34 20.48
N VAL A 223 7.44 -3.41 21.12
CA VAL A 223 6.50 -4.52 20.97
C VAL A 223 5.94 -4.59 19.56
N VAL A 224 5.51 -3.46 18.98
CA VAL A 224 4.98 -3.41 17.60
C VAL A 224 6.05 -3.83 16.59
N VAL A 225 7.30 -3.41 16.79
CA VAL A 225 8.44 -3.83 15.94
C VAL A 225 8.68 -5.33 16.06
N ALA A 226 8.70 -5.89 17.27
CA ALA A 226 8.92 -7.32 17.49
C ALA A 226 7.81 -8.17 16.84
N VAL A 227 6.56 -7.76 16.98
CA VAL A 227 5.41 -8.41 16.32
C VAL A 227 5.50 -8.27 14.80
N GLY A 228 5.88 -7.09 14.30
CA GLY A 228 6.06 -6.84 12.88
C GLY A 228 7.13 -7.75 12.25
N VAL A 229 8.28 -7.90 12.91
CA VAL A 229 9.35 -8.81 12.47
C VAL A 229 8.88 -10.27 12.50
N GLY A 230 8.13 -10.68 13.53
CA GLY A 230 7.56 -12.01 13.61
C GLY A 230 6.52 -12.34 12.53
N LEU A 231 5.85 -11.31 11.97
CA LEU A 231 4.86 -11.45 10.90
C LEU A 231 5.48 -11.50 9.49
N ILE A 232 6.76 -11.15 9.30
CA ILE A 232 7.44 -11.21 8.00
C ILE A 232 7.27 -12.56 7.28
N PRO A 233 7.54 -13.74 7.90
CA PRO A 233 7.39 -15.01 7.22
C PRO A 233 5.94 -15.30 6.80
N VAL A 234 4.96 -14.88 7.61
CA VAL A 234 3.53 -15.02 7.28
C VAL A 234 3.18 -14.19 6.05
N ILE A 235 3.71 -12.98 5.98
CA ILE A 235 3.54 -12.13 4.80
C ILE A 235 4.17 -12.80 3.59
N GLN A 236 5.43 -13.28 3.65
CA GLN A 236 6.10 -13.93 2.53
C GLN A 236 5.30 -15.12 1.94
N MET A 237 4.63 -15.90 2.78
CA MET A 237 3.76 -17.00 2.33
C MET A 237 2.47 -16.52 1.66
N ALA A 238 1.97 -15.34 2.02
CA ALA A 238 0.73 -14.76 1.50
C ALA A 238 0.92 -13.84 0.28
N GLN A 239 2.16 -13.47 -0.06
CA GLN A 239 2.56 -12.47 -1.07
C GLN A 239 2.30 -12.86 -2.54
N GLY A 240 1.44 -13.86 -2.79
CA GLY A 240 1.24 -14.42 -4.13
C GLY A 240 0.74 -13.44 -5.19
N ASN A 241 0.21 -12.30 -4.75
CA ASN A 241 -0.05 -11.14 -5.59
C ASN A 241 0.77 -9.98 -5.03
N GLN A 242 1.68 -9.42 -5.83
CA GLN A 242 2.37 -8.13 -5.66
C GLN A 242 2.08 -7.38 -4.34
N ILE A 243 3.11 -7.03 -3.55
CA ILE A 243 2.98 -6.42 -2.20
C ILE A 243 1.91 -5.32 -2.14
N TYR A 244 1.87 -4.46 -3.16
CA TYR A 244 0.89 -3.39 -3.28
C TYR A 244 -0.56 -3.91 -3.29
N THR A 245 -0.88 -4.89 -4.12
CA THR A 245 -2.21 -5.49 -4.20
C THR A 245 -2.60 -6.19 -2.90
N TYR A 246 -1.65 -6.83 -2.23
CA TYR A 246 -1.89 -7.44 -0.91
C TYR A 246 -2.24 -6.39 0.15
N ILE A 247 -1.45 -5.31 0.25
CA ILE A 247 -1.73 -4.20 1.18
C ILE A 247 -3.10 -3.59 0.88
N GLN A 248 -3.42 -3.39 -0.39
CA GLN A 248 -4.71 -2.84 -0.79
C GLN A 248 -5.88 -3.78 -0.48
N ALA A 249 -5.72 -5.09 -0.66
CA ALA A 249 -6.76 -6.07 -0.30
C ALA A 249 -7.09 -6.03 1.20
N ILE A 250 -6.08 -5.94 2.06
CA ILE A 250 -6.28 -5.79 3.51
C ILE A 250 -6.90 -4.43 3.82
N THR A 251 -6.35 -3.36 3.27
CA THR A 251 -6.80 -1.98 3.52
C THR A 251 -8.25 -1.80 3.10
N ASN A 252 -8.65 -2.34 1.94
CA ASN A 252 -10.02 -2.26 1.42
C ASN A 252 -11.05 -2.97 2.31
N ASN A 253 -10.63 -3.89 3.18
CA ASN A 253 -11.53 -4.50 4.15
C ASN A 253 -11.81 -3.57 5.35
N PHE A 254 -10.82 -2.79 5.79
CA PHE A 254 -10.93 -1.92 6.98
C PHE A 254 -11.33 -0.48 6.66
N SER A 255 -10.93 0.04 5.51
CA SER A 255 -11.11 1.43 5.11
C SER A 255 -12.58 1.84 5.00
N PRO A 256 -13.46 1.12 4.27
CA PRO A 256 -14.83 1.57 4.05
C PRO A 256 -15.69 1.73 5.31
N PRO A 257 -15.66 0.79 6.29
CA PRO A 257 -16.38 0.96 7.54
C PRO A 257 -15.95 2.20 8.32
N ILE A 258 -14.63 2.46 8.41
CA ILE A 258 -14.09 3.60 9.15
C ILE A 258 -14.46 4.91 8.44
N ALA A 259 -14.28 4.98 7.12
CA ALA A 259 -14.67 6.15 6.32
C ALA A 259 -16.16 6.47 6.48
N ALA A 260 -17.02 5.45 6.49
CA ALA A 260 -18.47 5.63 6.64
C ALA A 260 -18.83 6.21 8.02
N VAL A 261 -18.18 5.77 9.10
CA VAL A 261 -18.37 6.36 10.45
C VAL A 261 -17.96 7.83 10.46
N TYR A 262 -16.82 8.17 9.88
CA TYR A 262 -16.35 9.55 9.80
C TYR A 262 -17.28 10.44 8.97
N LEU A 263 -17.76 9.95 7.82
CA LEU A 263 -18.71 10.68 6.97
C LEU A 263 -20.04 10.93 7.70
N VAL A 264 -20.59 9.91 8.38
CA VAL A 264 -21.81 10.07 9.18
C VAL A 264 -21.58 11.04 10.33
N ALA A 265 -20.44 10.98 11.00
CA ALA A 265 -20.11 11.91 12.09
C ALA A 265 -19.99 13.37 11.61
N LEU A 266 -19.48 13.61 10.41
CA LEU A 266 -19.31 14.95 9.85
C LEU A 266 -20.59 15.52 9.22
N LEU A 267 -21.32 14.71 8.45
CA LEU A 267 -22.49 15.14 7.69
C LEU A 267 -23.78 15.07 8.52
N TRP A 268 -23.84 14.21 9.53
CA TRP A 268 -25.05 13.97 10.31
C TRP A 268 -24.80 14.16 11.82
N SER A 269 -25.00 15.40 12.28
CA SER A 269 -24.83 15.79 13.70
C SER A 269 -25.77 15.10 14.70
N ARG A 270 -26.86 14.46 14.24
CA ARG A 270 -27.85 13.76 15.08
C ARG A 270 -27.59 12.25 15.18
N ALA A 271 -26.50 11.74 14.63
CA ALA A 271 -26.19 10.31 14.68
C ALA A 271 -25.76 9.90 16.10
N ASN A 272 -26.50 8.99 16.71
CA ASN A 272 -26.19 8.42 18.02
C ASN A 272 -25.07 7.37 17.95
N GLU A 273 -24.42 7.09 19.08
CA GLU A 273 -23.35 6.09 19.20
C GLU A 273 -23.78 4.70 18.69
N GLN A 274 -25.01 4.30 18.99
CA GLN A 274 -25.59 3.03 18.54
C GLN A 274 -25.73 2.95 17.01
N VAL A 275 -26.03 4.06 16.34
CA VAL A 275 -26.14 4.11 14.87
C VAL A 275 -24.75 3.94 14.24
N ARG A 276 -23.73 4.61 14.80
CA ARG A 276 -22.34 4.46 14.35
C ARG A 276 -21.84 3.02 14.54
N LEU A 277 -22.11 2.42 15.70
CA LEU A 277 -21.68 1.05 16.01
C LEU A 277 -22.39 0.01 15.12
N SER A 278 -23.69 0.18 14.89
CA SER A 278 -24.47 -0.69 14.00
C SER A 278 -23.98 -0.62 12.55
N LEU A 279 -23.57 0.55 12.09
CA LEU A 279 -23.03 0.77 10.75
C LEU A 279 -21.69 0.04 10.54
N VAL A 280 -20.81 0.07 11.53
CA VAL A 280 -19.53 -0.67 11.50
C VAL A 280 -19.77 -2.17 11.39
N CYS A 281 -20.67 -2.71 12.22
CA CYS A 281 -21.02 -4.13 12.21
C CYS A 281 -21.65 -4.56 10.87
N LEU A 282 -22.57 -3.76 10.33
CA LEU A 282 -23.21 -4.03 9.04
C LEU A 282 -22.19 -4.04 7.89
N LEU A 283 -21.29 -3.06 7.84
CA LEU A 283 -20.30 -2.96 6.77
C LEU A 283 -19.23 -4.06 6.89
N HIS A 284 -18.74 -4.37 8.09
CA HIS A 284 -17.78 -5.47 8.30
C HIS A 284 -18.36 -6.85 7.99
N VAL A 285 -19.67 -7.05 8.12
CA VAL A 285 -20.33 -8.34 7.78
C VAL A 285 -20.67 -8.40 6.28
N ALA A 286 -20.98 -7.27 5.65
CA ALA A 286 -21.32 -7.19 4.23
C ALA A 286 -20.08 -7.30 3.29
N LEU A 287 -18.95 -6.69 3.67
CA LEU A 287 -17.72 -6.66 2.86
C LEU A 287 -17.06 -8.04 2.61
N PRO A 288 -16.89 -8.95 3.60
CA PRO A 288 -16.26 -10.23 3.35
C PRO A 288 -17.12 -11.14 2.44
N ARG A 289 -18.43 -10.92 2.31
CA ARG A 289 -19.26 -11.70 1.39
C ARG A 289 -18.96 -11.45 -0.09
N GLN A 290 -18.31 -10.34 -0.45
CA GLN A 290 -17.93 -10.05 -1.84
C GLN A 290 -16.49 -10.49 -2.17
N THR A 291 -15.57 -10.50 -1.21
CA THR A 291 -14.16 -10.92 -1.44
C THR A 291 -13.93 -12.41 -1.22
N VAL A 292 -14.73 -13.10 -0.38
CA VAL A 292 -14.55 -14.53 -0.06
C VAL A 292 -14.84 -15.47 -1.24
N ASN A 293 -15.44 -14.99 -2.34
CA ASN A 293 -15.76 -15.85 -3.48
C ASN A 293 -14.58 -16.10 -4.45
N ARG A 294 -13.39 -15.53 -4.21
CA ARG A 294 -12.21 -15.73 -5.10
C ARG A 294 -10.86 -15.66 -4.38
N HIS A 295 -10.57 -16.69 -3.57
CA HIS A 295 -9.30 -16.93 -2.86
C HIS A 295 -9.23 -16.32 -1.45
N VAL A 296 -8.67 -17.10 -0.52
CA VAL A 296 -8.59 -16.88 0.95
C VAL A 296 -9.80 -17.37 1.74
N CYS A 297 -10.13 -18.66 1.55
CA CYS A 297 -10.54 -19.49 2.69
C CYS A 297 -9.27 -19.85 3.47
N ILE A 298 -9.21 -19.47 4.74
CA ILE A 298 -8.33 -19.93 5.86
C ILE A 298 -8.11 -18.67 6.71
N LEU A 299 -9.02 -18.38 7.66
CA LEU A 299 -8.77 -17.69 8.95
C LEU A 299 -10.03 -17.15 9.66
N CYS A 300 -11.24 -17.34 9.12
CA CYS A 300 -12.46 -16.92 9.81
C CYS A 300 -13.16 -18.11 10.48
N PRO A 301 -12.74 -18.51 11.69
CA PRO A 301 -13.65 -18.28 12.82
C PRO A 301 -12.87 -18.08 14.13
N ARG A 302 -12.56 -16.84 14.55
CA ARG A 302 -12.25 -16.55 15.99
C ARG A 302 -12.17 -15.09 16.42
N TYR A 303 -12.18 -14.11 15.52
CA TYR A 303 -12.04 -12.69 15.91
C TYR A 303 -13.36 -11.96 16.25
N ALA A 304 -14.38 -12.70 16.72
CA ALA A 304 -15.69 -12.13 17.09
C ALA A 304 -15.86 -11.82 18.60
N VAL A 305 -14.78 -11.87 19.41
CA VAL A 305 -14.92 -11.86 20.89
C VAL A 305 -14.60 -10.52 21.58
N PHE A 306 -14.07 -9.50 20.90
CA PHE A 306 -13.51 -8.33 21.60
C PHE A 306 -14.27 -7.00 21.57
N ILE A 307 -15.53 -6.97 21.11
CA ILE A 307 -16.36 -5.74 21.19
C ILE A 307 -17.68 -6.06 21.90
N SER A 308 -17.58 -6.32 23.20
CA SER A 308 -18.73 -6.23 24.10
C SER A 308 -18.26 -5.70 25.45
N TYR A 309 -18.11 -4.37 25.55
CA TYR A 309 -18.06 -3.74 26.86
C TYR A 309 -18.94 -2.49 26.89
N ARG A 310 -20.02 -2.67 27.67
CA ARG A 310 -21.04 -1.72 28.11
C ARG A 310 -20.41 -0.50 28.79
N ILE A 311 -20.56 0.68 28.20
CA ILE A 311 -20.27 1.97 28.86
C ILE A 311 -21.51 2.36 29.68
N PRO A 312 -21.42 2.61 31.00
CA PRO A 312 -22.54 3.10 31.79
C PRO A 312 -22.80 4.58 31.49
N SER A 313 -24.07 4.89 31.26
CA SER A 313 -24.63 6.23 31.18
C SER A 313 -24.29 7.03 32.44
N VAL A 314 -23.69 8.21 32.27
CA VAL A 314 -23.65 9.24 33.31
C VAL A 314 -24.63 10.32 32.88
N GLY A 315 -25.69 10.48 33.68
CA GLY A 315 -26.62 11.61 33.63
C GLY A 315 -26.07 12.84 34.35
#